data_AF-A0A351QXR8-F1
#
_entry.id   AF-A0A351QXR8-F1
#
_cell.length_a   1.000
_cell.length_b   1.000
_cell.length_c   1.000
_cell.angle_alpha   90.00
_cell.angle_beta   90.00
_cell.angle_gamma   90.00
#
_symmetry.space_group_name_H-M   'P 1'
#
loop_
_entity.id
_entity.type
_entity.pdbx_description
1 polymer ?
#
loop_
_entity_poly.entity_id
_entity_poly.type
_entity_poly.pdbx_seq_one_letter_code
_entity_poly.pdbx_strand_id
1 'polypeptide(L)'
;MLKECLESFKNELNEKGDKLILDNYVPSDGTYIIVAPKDDSYEVKEVVNIKLDKKTKTIDKSSNYFSKLCTYDYNSKLVDMNKPIDGKKIIHSNNYLSFFVKKESFSNGKLTNEIINGYYDILLNPYIKYPKSKAKAHDVYKSLEAEIGIVDKILVEKIKSWIQENIFEIGNQYTGKDYLKVFFEYDEEDYIREGKRYFVPNIYNSNDFNMKISDKIFGLPNDNMGMNSKKPYLENKT
;
A
#
# COMPACT_ATOMS: atom_id res chain seq x y z
N MET A 1 29.28 8.07 22.45
CA MET A 1 27.98 7.40 22.70
C MET A 1 26.91 7.74 21.65
N LEU A 2 26.28 8.93 21.63
CA LEU A 2 25.19 9.21 20.66
C LEU A 2 25.66 9.14 19.19
N LYS A 3 26.84 9.69 18.89
CA LYS A 3 27.44 9.65 17.54
C LYS A 3 27.79 8.23 17.09
N GLU A 4 28.34 7.43 17.99
CA GLU A 4 28.68 6.01 17.75
C GLU A 4 27.41 5.18 17.54
N CYS A 5 26.34 5.45 18.31
CA CYS A 5 25.03 4.83 18.08
C CYS A 5 24.47 5.18 16.70
N LEU A 6 24.52 6.45 16.29
CA LEU A 6 24.06 6.88 14.96
C LEU A 6 24.86 6.21 13.84
N GLU A 7 26.17 6.06 14.00
CA GLU A 7 27.04 5.39 13.03
C GLU A 7 26.71 3.90 12.94
N SER A 8 26.51 3.23 14.08
CA SER A 8 26.08 1.84 14.14
C SER A 8 24.71 1.63 13.46
N PHE A 9 23.70 2.47 13.78
CA PHE A 9 22.39 2.39 13.13
C PHE A 9 22.47 2.64 11.62
N LYS A 10 23.32 3.59 11.19
CA LYS A 10 23.51 3.86 9.77
C LYS A 10 24.13 2.66 9.05
N ASN A 11 25.12 2.01 9.64
CA ASN A 11 25.75 0.82 9.07
C ASN A 11 24.72 -0.31 8.96
N GLU A 12 23.96 -0.56 10.03
CA GLU A 12 22.91 -1.58 10.04
C GLU A 12 21.83 -1.32 8.98
N LEU A 13 21.40 -0.05 8.84
CA LEU A 13 20.44 0.37 7.83
C LEU A 13 21.00 0.20 6.40
N ASN A 14 22.27 0.52 6.17
CA ASN A 14 22.90 0.35 4.86
C ASN A 14 23.08 -1.13 4.49
N GLU A 15 23.41 -1.99 5.46
CA GLU A 15 23.62 -3.42 5.23
C GLU A 15 22.31 -4.18 5.05
N LYS A 16 21.32 -3.92 5.91
CA LYS A 16 20.07 -4.69 5.95
C LYS A 16 18.91 -4.02 5.22
N GLY A 17 18.93 -2.69 5.07
CA GLY A 17 17.89 -1.93 4.38
C GLY A 17 16.49 -2.28 4.86
N ASP A 18 15.58 -2.51 3.91
CA ASP A 18 14.17 -2.82 4.17
C ASP A 18 13.96 -4.15 4.90
N LYS A 19 14.95 -5.07 4.91
CA LYS A 19 14.85 -6.34 5.65
C LYS A 19 14.66 -6.12 7.15
N LEU A 20 15.20 -5.03 7.70
CA LEU A 20 14.96 -4.65 9.10
C LEU A 20 13.47 -4.56 9.44
N ILE A 21 12.65 -4.17 8.46
CA ILE A 21 11.21 -4.04 8.58
C ILE A 21 10.52 -5.35 8.16
N LEU A 22 10.89 -5.89 7.00
CA LEU A 22 10.19 -7.02 6.39
C LEU A 22 10.39 -8.34 7.15
N ASP A 23 11.55 -8.55 7.80
CA ASP A 23 11.83 -9.78 8.58
C ASP A 23 10.84 -9.96 9.76
N ASN A 24 10.39 -8.84 10.32
CA ASN A 24 9.45 -8.80 11.44
C ASN A 24 8.02 -8.45 11.01
N TYR A 25 7.77 -8.31 9.71
CA TYR A 25 6.47 -7.93 9.20
C TYR A 25 5.46 -9.07 9.39
N VAL A 26 4.29 -8.72 9.93
CA VAL A 26 3.17 -9.64 10.16
C VAL A 26 1.99 -9.15 9.31
N PRO A 27 1.67 -9.83 8.19
CA PRO A 27 0.51 -9.48 7.38
C PRO A 27 -0.79 -9.60 8.18
N SER A 28 -1.81 -8.84 7.78
CA SER A 28 -3.14 -8.92 8.42
C SER A 28 -3.82 -10.26 8.15
N ASP A 29 -4.68 -10.69 9.07
CA ASP A 29 -5.53 -11.86 8.86
C ASP A 29 -6.30 -11.76 7.53
N GLY A 30 -6.27 -12.84 6.75
CA GLY A 30 -6.96 -12.90 5.47
C GLY A 30 -6.56 -14.06 4.57
N THR A 31 -7.20 -14.09 3.40
CA THR A 31 -6.91 -15.01 2.30
C THR A 31 -6.17 -14.23 1.21
N TYR A 32 -4.97 -14.70 0.89
CA TYR A 32 -4.01 -14.10 -0.02
C TYR A 32 -3.98 -14.95 -1.29
N ILE A 33 -4.38 -14.37 -2.41
CA ILE A 33 -4.45 -15.04 -3.71
C ILE A 33 -3.33 -14.48 -4.59
N ILE A 34 -2.47 -15.36 -5.07
CA ILE A 34 -1.42 -15.03 -6.01
C ILE A 34 -1.90 -15.40 -7.41
N VAL A 35 -1.88 -14.42 -8.31
CA VAL A 35 -2.21 -14.61 -9.72
C VAL A 35 -0.98 -14.33 -10.57
N ALA A 36 -0.70 -15.18 -11.55
CA ALA A 36 0.47 -15.04 -12.41
C ALA A 36 0.07 -14.82 -13.86
N PRO A 37 0.87 -14.07 -14.65
CA PRO A 37 0.65 -13.96 -16.09
C PRO A 37 0.58 -15.34 -16.75
N LYS A 38 -0.46 -15.55 -17.57
CA LYS A 38 -0.60 -16.70 -18.44
C LYS A 38 -1.20 -16.26 -19.76
N ASP A 39 -0.45 -16.47 -20.83
CA ASP A 39 -0.78 -15.96 -22.15
C ASP A 39 -1.10 -14.45 -22.07
N ASP A 40 -2.26 -14.02 -22.58
CA ASP A 40 -2.71 -12.63 -22.55
C ASP A 40 -3.48 -12.25 -21.27
N SER A 41 -3.63 -13.15 -20.29
CA SER A 41 -4.40 -12.94 -19.06
C SER A 41 -3.61 -13.31 -17.80
N TYR A 42 -4.30 -13.68 -16.72
CA TYR A 42 -3.73 -14.16 -15.47
C TYR A 42 -4.49 -15.39 -14.97
N GLU A 43 -3.78 -16.28 -14.28
CA GLU A 43 -4.36 -17.43 -13.59
C GLU A 43 -3.99 -17.44 -12.10
N VAL A 44 -4.86 -18.03 -11.27
CA VAL A 44 -4.56 -18.25 -9.85
C VAL A 44 -3.48 -19.32 -9.73
N LYS A 45 -2.36 -18.99 -9.09
CA LYS A 45 -1.28 -19.93 -8.79
C LYS A 45 -1.36 -20.52 -7.40
N GLU A 46 -1.63 -19.70 -6.40
CA GLU A 46 -1.63 -20.13 -5.00
C GLU A 46 -2.62 -19.32 -4.17
N VAL A 47 -3.21 -19.98 -3.18
CA VAL A 47 -4.05 -19.36 -2.15
C VAL A 47 -3.44 -19.65 -0.79
N VAL A 48 -3.03 -18.60 -0.08
CA VAL A 48 -2.41 -18.68 1.24
C VAL A 48 -3.36 -18.06 2.26
N ASN A 49 -3.66 -18.78 3.34
CA ASN A 49 -4.45 -18.23 4.44
C ASN A 49 -3.52 -17.79 5.56
N ILE A 50 -3.46 -16.48 5.82
CA ILE A 50 -2.67 -15.92 6.90
C ILE A 50 -3.60 -15.62 8.07
N LYS A 51 -3.29 -16.17 9.24
CA LYS A 51 -4.05 -15.95 10.47
C LYS A 51 -3.13 -15.97 11.68
N LEU A 52 -3.18 -14.92 12.48
CA LEU A 52 -2.44 -14.85 13.74
C LEU A 52 -3.09 -15.77 14.78
N ASP A 53 -2.33 -16.76 15.26
CA ASP A 53 -2.72 -17.52 16.43
C ASP A 53 -2.63 -16.61 17.67
N LYS A 54 -3.78 -16.39 18.31
CA LYS A 54 -3.86 -15.46 19.45
C LYS A 54 -3.15 -15.97 20.71
N LYS A 55 -2.96 -17.29 20.84
CA LYS A 55 -2.30 -17.94 21.98
C LYS A 55 -0.79 -17.94 21.81
N THR A 56 -0.30 -18.40 20.66
CA THR A 56 1.15 -18.51 20.40
C THR A 56 1.75 -17.22 19.86
N LYS A 57 0.93 -16.29 19.37
CA LYS A 57 1.36 -15.05 18.69
C LYS A 57 2.19 -15.32 17.43
N THR A 58 1.96 -16.46 16.79
CA THR A 58 2.64 -16.86 15.55
C THR A 58 1.68 -16.93 14.38
N ILE A 59 2.23 -16.87 13.17
CA ILE A 59 1.53 -17.10 11.90
C ILE A 59 2.19 -18.28 11.19
N ASP A 60 1.41 -18.98 10.35
CA ASP A 60 1.95 -19.97 9.44
C ASP A 60 2.78 -19.28 8.34
N LYS A 61 4.03 -19.72 8.16
CA LYS A 61 5.00 -19.19 7.19
C LYS A 61 5.46 -20.27 6.21
N SER A 62 4.73 -21.39 6.10
CA SER A 62 5.13 -22.56 5.31
C SER A 62 5.05 -22.37 3.80
N SER A 63 4.25 -21.41 3.31
CA SER A 63 4.16 -21.10 1.88
C SER A 63 5.48 -20.58 1.34
N ASN A 64 5.89 -21.08 0.17
CA ASN A 64 7.06 -20.59 -0.55
C ASN A 64 6.92 -19.13 -1.01
N TYR A 65 5.69 -18.61 -1.07
CA TYR A 65 5.42 -17.21 -1.37
C TYR A 65 5.40 -16.32 -0.14
N PHE A 66 5.55 -16.85 1.08
CA PHE A 66 5.38 -16.07 2.30
C PHE A 66 6.27 -14.81 2.33
N SER A 67 7.56 -14.94 2.02
CA SER A 67 8.48 -13.80 1.97
C SER A 67 8.06 -12.75 0.94
N LYS A 68 7.69 -13.20 -0.27
CA LYS A 68 7.26 -12.35 -1.38
C LYS A 68 5.95 -11.63 -1.04
N LEU A 69 5.00 -12.31 -0.41
CA LEU A 69 3.76 -11.74 0.11
C LEU A 69 4.01 -10.67 1.17
N CYS A 70 5.01 -10.83 2.04
CA CYS A 70 5.38 -9.78 3.00
C CYS A 70 5.83 -8.51 2.28
N THR A 71 6.71 -8.63 1.29
CA THR A 71 7.15 -7.48 0.47
C THR A 71 5.97 -6.84 -0.26
N TYR A 72 5.15 -7.66 -0.92
CA TYR A 72 4.00 -7.17 -1.66
C TYR A 72 2.97 -6.48 -0.79
N ASP A 73 2.59 -7.07 0.35
CA ASP A 73 1.60 -6.51 1.27
C ASP A 73 2.09 -5.20 1.88
N TYR A 74 3.34 -5.19 2.34
CA TYR A 74 3.95 -3.98 2.89
C TYR A 74 3.92 -2.84 1.89
N ASN A 75 4.25 -3.11 0.62
CA ASN A 75 4.27 -2.08 -0.41
C ASN A 75 2.89 -1.69 -0.94
N SER A 76 1.85 -2.45 -0.60
CA SER A 76 0.49 -2.26 -1.11
C SER A 76 -0.49 -1.73 -0.06
N LYS A 77 -0.16 -1.77 1.23
CA LYS A 77 -1.04 -1.29 2.30
C LYS A 77 -1.16 0.24 2.32
N LEU A 78 -2.26 0.74 2.85
CA LEU A 78 -2.39 2.15 3.19
C LEU A 78 -1.54 2.48 4.43
N VAL A 79 -0.96 3.68 4.47
CA VAL A 79 -0.25 4.21 5.65
C VAL A 79 -1.26 4.51 6.74
N ASP A 80 -2.40 5.06 6.34
CA ASP A 80 -3.48 5.44 7.25
C ASP A 80 -4.83 5.37 6.51
N MET A 81 -5.89 4.93 7.21
CA MET A 81 -7.24 4.83 6.65
C MET A 81 -7.87 6.19 6.28
N ASN A 82 -7.30 7.31 6.71
CA ASN A 82 -7.67 8.67 6.31
C ASN A 82 -6.91 9.16 5.08
N LYS A 83 -5.94 8.38 4.59
CA LYS A 83 -5.25 8.59 3.32
C LYS A 83 -5.55 7.45 2.34
N PRO A 84 -6.82 7.12 2.05
CA PRO A 84 -7.15 6.01 1.16
C PRO A 84 -6.93 6.39 -0.31
N ILE A 85 -6.71 5.43 -1.20
CA ILE A 85 -6.84 5.67 -2.64
C ILE A 85 -8.33 5.74 -2.99
N ASP A 86 -9.10 4.70 -2.65
CA ASP A 86 -10.56 4.71 -2.75
C ASP A 86 -11.18 5.61 -1.65
N GLY A 87 -11.79 6.72 -2.07
CA GLY A 87 -12.44 7.66 -1.17
C GLY A 87 -13.57 7.06 -0.32
N LYS A 88 -14.23 5.98 -0.80
CA LYS A 88 -15.27 5.26 -0.05
C LYS A 88 -14.69 4.27 0.98
N LYS A 89 -13.37 4.05 0.98
CA LYS A 89 -12.63 3.17 1.91
C LYS A 89 -13.18 1.73 1.90
N ILE A 90 -13.48 1.21 0.71
CA ILE A 90 -13.83 -0.19 0.50
C ILE A 90 -12.60 -0.97 0.02
N ILE A 91 -11.83 -0.38 -0.90
CA ILE A 91 -10.54 -0.92 -1.35
C ILE A 91 -9.42 -0.32 -0.50
N HIS A 92 -8.61 -1.19 0.11
CA HIS A 92 -7.60 -0.84 1.12
C HIS A 92 -6.16 -1.04 0.66
N SER A 93 -5.95 -1.25 -0.64
CA SER A 93 -4.64 -1.28 -1.27
C SER A 93 -4.28 0.09 -1.86
N ASN A 94 -3.02 0.27 -2.23
CA ASN A 94 -2.50 1.48 -2.86
C ASN A 94 -1.84 1.25 -4.23
N ASN A 95 -1.63 -0.01 -4.59
CA ASN A 95 -0.79 -0.44 -5.71
C ASN A 95 -1.65 -1.22 -6.71
N TYR A 96 -1.56 -0.92 -8.02
CA TYR A 96 -2.38 -1.60 -9.04
C TYR A 96 -2.05 -3.08 -9.18
N LEU A 97 -0.86 -3.52 -8.78
CA LEU A 97 -0.45 -4.93 -8.71
C LEU A 97 -1.13 -5.69 -7.57
N SER A 98 -1.97 -5.02 -6.79
CA SER A 98 -2.63 -5.59 -5.61
C SER A 98 -4.08 -5.13 -5.49
N PHE A 99 -4.91 -5.93 -4.84
CA PHE A 99 -6.30 -5.58 -4.57
C PHE A 99 -6.75 -6.06 -3.20
N PHE A 100 -6.93 -5.14 -2.25
CA PHE A 100 -7.28 -5.47 -0.87
C PHE A 100 -8.71 -5.06 -0.54
N VAL A 101 -9.53 -6.02 -0.12
CA VAL A 101 -10.91 -5.76 0.28
C VAL A 101 -11.33 -6.71 1.39
N LYS A 102 -12.22 -6.28 2.29
CA LYS A 102 -12.78 -7.20 3.29
C LYS A 102 -13.75 -8.18 2.62
N LYS A 103 -13.72 -9.45 3.02
CA LYS A 103 -14.60 -10.49 2.45
C LYS A 103 -16.09 -10.12 2.56
N GLU A 104 -16.49 -9.52 3.68
CA GLU A 104 -17.87 -9.04 3.88
C GLU A 104 -18.33 -7.99 2.84
N SER A 105 -17.42 -7.27 2.17
CA SER A 105 -17.77 -6.27 1.16
C SER A 105 -18.37 -6.87 -0.12
N PHE A 106 -18.15 -8.16 -0.38
CA PHE A 106 -18.77 -8.87 -1.50
C PHE A 106 -20.24 -9.20 -1.18
N SER A 107 -20.50 -9.75 0.01
CA SER A 107 -21.85 -10.19 0.40
C SER A 107 -22.80 -9.04 0.76
N ASN A 108 -22.28 -7.91 1.25
CA ASN A 108 -23.10 -6.75 1.58
C ASN A 108 -23.25 -5.73 0.42
N GLY A 109 -22.68 -6.02 -0.76
CA GLY A 109 -22.77 -5.17 -1.94
C GLY A 109 -22.02 -3.84 -1.84
N LYS A 110 -21.14 -3.65 -0.85
CA LYS A 110 -20.35 -2.42 -0.72
C LYS A 110 -19.32 -2.28 -1.83
N LEU A 111 -18.70 -3.38 -2.27
CA LEU A 111 -17.81 -3.34 -3.43
C LEU A 111 -18.66 -3.34 -4.70
N THR A 112 -18.42 -2.36 -5.58
CA THR A 112 -19.11 -2.25 -6.87
C THR A 112 -18.11 -1.92 -7.99
N ASN A 113 -18.50 -2.17 -9.24
CA ASN A 113 -17.68 -1.80 -10.40
C ASN A 113 -17.36 -0.30 -10.47
N GLU A 114 -18.25 0.56 -9.97
CA GLU A 114 -18.00 2.00 -9.87
C GLU A 114 -16.83 2.30 -8.92
N ILE A 115 -16.75 1.60 -7.78
CA ILE A 115 -15.65 1.76 -6.82
C ILE A 115 -14.35 1.24 -7.40
N ILE A 116 -14.39 0.08 -8.07
CA ILE A 116 -13.22 -0.48 -8.76
C ILE A 116 -12.71 0.49 -9.83
N ASN A 117 -13.60 1.03 -10.65
CA ASN A 117 -13.25 2.03 -11.67
C ASN A 117 -12.60 3.27 -11.03
N GLY A 118 -13.25 3.89 -10.04
CA GLY A 118 -12.70 5.08 -9.40
C GLY A 118 -11.35 4.85 -8.70
N TYR A 119 -11.13 3.65 -8.15
CA TYR A 119 -9.83 3.25 -7.59
C TYR A 119 -8.76 3.19 -8.68
N TYR A 120 -9.02 2.47 -9.78
CA TYR A 120 -8.04 2.34 -10.86
C TYR A 120 -7.83 3.64 -11.65
N ASP A 121 -8.84 4.50 -11.79
CA ASP A 121 -8.69 5.80 -12.44
C ASP A 121 -7.67 6.68 -11.71
N ILE A 122 -7.64 6.61 -10.37
CA ILE A 122 -6.63 7.29 -9.55
C ILE A 122 -5.25 6.66 -9.75
N LEU A 123 -5.15 5.33 -9.84
CA LEU A 123 -3.86 4.67 -10.06
C LEU A 123 -3.30 4.94 -11.46
N LEU A 124 -4.18 5.01 -12.47
CA LEU A 124 -3.85 5.38 -13.84
C LEU A 124 -3.38 6.83 -13.95
N ASN A 125 -3.94 7.72 -13.13
CA ASN A 125 -3.61 9.13 -13.07
C ASN A 125 -3.53 9.66 -11.62
N PRO A 126 -2.37 9.51 -10.95
CA PRO A 126 -2.24 9.90 -9.55
C PRO A 126 -2.41 11.40 -9.27
N TYR A 127 -2.37 12.26 -10.30
CA TYR A 127 -2.71 13.67 -10.17
C TYR A 127 -4.18 13.93 -9.81
N ILE A 128 -5.08 12.95 -9.96
CA ILE A 128 -6.43 13.01 -9.38
C ILE A 128 -6.34 13.06 -7.85
N LYS A 129 -5.43 12.29 -7.25
CA LYS A 129 -5.20 12.27 -5.80
C LYS A 129 -4.37 13.46 -5.33
N TYR A 130 -3.39 13.87 -6.14
CA TYR A 130 -2.45 14.97 -5.88
C TYR A 130 -2.62 16.12 -6.89
N PRO A 131 -3.80 16.77 -6.93
CA PRO A 131 -4.05 17.87 -7.85
C PRO A 131 -3.21 19.09 -7.47
N LYS A 132 -3.05 20.04 -8.40
CA LYS A 132 -2.32 21.31 -8.16
C LYS A 132 -2.85 22.11 -6.97
N SER A 133 -4.13 21.96 -6.62
CA SER A 133 -4.72 22.56 -5.41
C SER A 133 -4.10 22.04 -4.11
N LYS A 134 -3.42 20.89 -4.15
CA LYS A 134 -2.59 20.35 -3.06
C LYS A 134 -1.10 20.53 -3.40
N ALA A 135 -0.66 21.78 -3.60
CA ALA A 135 0.65 22.14 -4.14
C ALA A 135 1.83 21.30 -3.58
N LYS A 136 1.93 21.14 -2.25
CA LYS A 136 3.01 20.35 -1.64
C LYS A 136 3.00 18.87 -2.05
N ALA A 137 1.84 18.21 -1.98
CA ALA A 137 1.73 16.80 -2.38
C ALA A 137 1.93 16.64 -3.90
N HIS A 138 1.48 17.62 -4.67
CA HIS A 138 1.68 17.68 -6.11
C HIS A 138 3.17 17.76 -6.47
N ASP A 139 3.92 18.67 -5.85
CA ASP A 139 5.35 18.84 -6.11
C ASP A 139 6.18 17.64 -5.67
N VAL A 140 5.82 17.01 -4.53
CA VAL A 140 6.40 15.74 -4.08
C VAL A 140 6.19 14.66 -5.14
N TYR A 141 4.94 14.45 -5.56
CA TYR A 141 4.61 13.43 -6.54
C TYR A 141 5.28 13.69 -7.89
N LYS A 142 5.27 14.94 -8.37
CA LYS A 142 5.92 15.34 -9.62
C LYS A 142 7.43 15.06 -9.60
N SER A 143 8.09 15.35 -8.48
CA SER A 143 9.52 15.06 -8.31
C SER A 143 9.79 13.55 -8.30
N LEU A 144 8.93 12.78 -7.63
CA LEU A 144 9.00 11.32 -7.63
C LEU A 144 8.78 10.74 -9.03
N GLU A 145 7.77 11.19 -9.77
CA GLU A 145 7.47 10.71 -11.13
C GLU A 145 8.65 10.96 -12.09
N ALA A 146 9.40 12.05 -11.91
CA ALA A 146 10.63 12.30 -12.67
C ALA A 146 11.75 11.29 -12.34
N GLU A 147 11.76 10.71 -11.14
CA GLU A 147 12.74 9.69 -10.70
C GLU A 147 12.32 8.28 -11.13
N ILE A 148 11.06 7.91 -10.93
CA ILE A 148 10.58 6.53 -11.10
C ILE A 148 9.81 6.29 -12.40
N GLY A 149 9.64 7.32 -13.22
CA GLY A 149 8.89 7.28 -14.46
C GLY A 149 7.37 7.39 -14.29
N ILE A 150 6.68 7.54 -15.42
CA ILE A 150 5.21 7.57 -15.48
C ILE A 150 4.61 6.20 -15.16
N VAL A 151 3.33 6.18 -14.82
CA VAL A 151 2.57 4.93 -14.61
C VAL A 151 2.47 4.15 -15.94
N ASP A 152 2.69 2.84 -15.88
CA ASP A 152 2.39 1.94 -17.00
C ASP A 152 0.89 1.78 -17.17
N LYS A 153 0.32 2.60 -18.06
CA LYS A 153 -1.12 2.64 -18.31
C LYS A 153 -1.65 1.35 -18.94
N ILE A 154 -0.84 0.67 -19.74
CA ILE A 154 -1.26 -0.58 -20.41
C ILE A 154 -1.42 -1.66 -19.35
N LEU A 155 -0.44 -1.78 -18.46
CA LEU A 155 -0.47 -2.75 -17.38
C LEU A 155 -1.61 -2.49 -16.39
N VAL A 156 -1.83 -1.22 -16.01
CA VAL A 156 -2.94 -0.83 -15.13
C VAL A 156 -4.29 -1.25 -15.71
N GLU A 157 -4.55 -0.95 -16.98
CA GLU A 157 -5.81 -1.33 -17.64
C GLU A 157 -5.94 -2.85 -17.74
N LYS A 158 -4.86 -3.58 -18.09
CA LYS A 158 -4.87 -5.05 -18.13
C LYS A 158 -5.26 -5.65 -16.78
N ILE A 159 -4.72 -5.14 -15.68
CA ILE A 159 -5.03 -5.62 -14.32
C ILE A 159 -6.44 -5.20 -13.90
N LYS A 160 -6.86 -3.97 -14.20
CA LYS A 160 -8.21 -3.48 -13.95
C LYS A 160 -9.25 -4.39 -14.62
N SER A 161 -9.08 -4.73 -15.90
CA SER A 161 -9.96 -5.64 -16.63
C SER A 161 -10.05 -7.00 -15.94
N TRP A 162 -8.92 -7.61 -15.60
CA TRP A 162 -8.91 -8.90 -14.91
C TRP A 162 -9.65 -8.83 -13.56
N ILE A 163 -9.43 -7.78 -12.76
CA ILE A 163 -10.14 -7.59 -11.49
C ILE A 163 -11.65 -7.46 -11.72
N GLN A 164 -12.10 -6.66 -12.68
CA GLN A 164 -13.53 -6.49 -12.96
C GLN A 164 -14.22 -7.78 -13.38
N GLU A 165 -13.53 -8.59 -14.19
CA GLU A 165 -14.05 -9.87 -14.70
C GLU A 165 -14.10 -10.95 -13.62
N ASN A 166 -13.14 -10.98 -12.68
CA ASN A 166 -12.92 -12.14 -11.81
C ASN A 166 -13.23 -11.89 -10.32
N ILE A 167 -13.11 -10.66 -9.81
CA ILE A 167 -13.05 -10.42 -8.36
C ILE A 167 -14.34 -10.77 -7.63
N PHE A 168 -15.50 -10.61 -8.27
CA PHE A 168 -16.78 -10.93 -7.65
C PHE A 168 -17.00 -12.44 -7.55
N GLU A 169 -16.64 -13.20 -8.60
CA GLU A 169 -16.72 -14.66 -8.56
C GLU A 169 -15.78 -15.22 -7.50
N ILE A 170 -14.52 -14.79 -7.50
CA ILE A 170 -13.51 -15.18 -6.52
C ILE A 170 -13.97 -14.78 -5.11
N GLY A 171 -14.37 -13.53 -4.91
CA GLY A 171 -14.71 -12.98 -3.62
C GLY A 171 -15.92 -13.65 -2.97
N ASN A 172 -16.91 -14.07 -3.76
CA ASN A 172 -18.10 -14.76 -3.26
C ASN A 172 -17.82 -16.18 -2.76
N GLN A 173 -16.65 -16.76 -3.07
CA GLN A 173 -16.22 -18.05 -2.52
C GLN A 173 -15.75 -17.95 -1.06
N TYR A 174 -15.45 -16.73 -0.58
CA TYR A 174 -14.88 -16.50 0.74
C TYR A 174 -15.82 -15.66 1.61
N THR A 175 -15.97 -16.05 2.87
CA THR A 175 -16.77 -15.33 3.87
C THR A 175 -15.91 -14.92 5.06
N GLY A 176 -16.29 -13.83 5.75
CA GLY A 176 -15.56 -13.34 6.92
C GLY A 176 -15.47 -11.82 6.98
N LYS A 177 -14.90 -11.32 8.09
CA LYS A 177 -14.63 -9.88 8.30
C LYS A 177 -13.17 -9.50 8.03
N ASP A 178 -12.34 -10.51 7.81
CA ASP A 178 -10.94 -10.42 7.44
C ASP A 178 -10.79 -10.13 5.93
N TYR A 179 -9.55 -10.04 5.46
CA TYR A 179 -9.27 -9.59 4.10
C TYR A 179 -9.31 -10.72 3.08
N LEU A 180 -9.76 -10.37 1.87
CA LEU A 180 -9.32 -10.98 0.63
C LEU A 180 -8.28 -10.06 0.00
N LYS A 181 -7.10 -10.59 -0.32
CA LYS A 181 -6.03 -9.83 -0.98
C LYS A 181 -5.58 -10.57 -2.22
N VAL A 182 -5.64 -9.91 -3.36
CA VAL A 182 -5.12 -10.44 -4.63
C VAL A 182 -3.79 -9.77 -4.93
N PHE A 183 -2.80 -10.55 -5.35
CA PHE A 183 -1.46 -10.10 -5.73
C PHE A 183 -1.10 -10.64 -7.09
N PHE A 184 -0.74 -9.75 -8.01
CA PHE A 184 -0.24 -10.11 -9.32
C PHE A 184 1.27 -10.38 -9.23
N GLU A 185 1.71 -11.54 -9.73
CA GLU A 185 3.11 -11.98 -9.69
C GLU A 185 3.95 -11.16 -10.68
N TYR A 186 4.69 -10.19 -10.14
CA TYR A 186 5.65 -9.31 -10.82
C TYR A 186 6.92 -9.16 -9.96
N ASP A 187 7.92 -8.42 -10.42
CA ASP A 187 9.14 -8.25 -9.64
C ASP A 187 8.90 -7.42 -8.36
N GLU A 188 9.68 -7.66 -7.31
CA GLU A 188 9.52 -6.93 -6.04
C GLU A 188 9.80 -5.43 -6.23
N GLU A 189 10.70 -5.10 -7.14
CA GLU A 189 11.04 -3.75 -7.56
C GLU A 189 9.83 -3.01 -8.14
N ASP A 190 8.94 -3.70 -8.86
CA ASP A 190 7.71 -3.09 -9.38
C ASP A 190 6.76 -2.75 -8.23
N TYR A 191 6.62 -3.63 -7.24
CA TYR A 191 5.83 -3.35 -6.04
C TYR A 191 6.36 -2.18 -5.25
N ILE A 192 7.68 -2.10 -5.06
CA ILE A 192 8.35 -1.00 -4.36
C ILE A 192 8.16 0.31 -5.14
N ARG A 193 8.38 0.30 -6.46
CA ARG A 193 8.21 1.47 -7.33
C ARG A 193 6.78 2.01 -7.25
N GLU A 194 5.79 1.15 -7.40
CA GLU A 194 4.39 1.57 -7.40
C GLU A 194 3.90 1.94 -6.00
N GLY A 195 4.37 1.25 -4.96
CA GLY A 195 4.13 1.62 -3.56
C GLY A 195 4.66 3.03 -3.24
N LYS A 196 5.82 3.42 -3.76
CA LYS A 196 6.38 4.79 -3.57
C LYS A 196 5.43 5.89 -4.04
N ARG A 197 4.66 5.67 -5.13
CA ARG A 197 3.67 6.65 -5.64
C ARG A 197 2.63 7.02 -4.59
N TYR A 198 2.34 6.08 -3.68
CA TYR A 198 1.50 6.31 -2.54
C TYR A 198 2.27 6.74 -1.29
N PHE A 199 3.34 6.06 -0.91
CA PHE A 199 4.03 6.35 0.36
C PHE A 199 4.62 7.75 0.40
N VAL A 200 5.38 8.15 -0.62
CA VAL A 200 6.18 9.38 -0.57
C VAL A 200 5.30 10.63 -0.41
N PRO A 201 4.16 10.79 -1.14
CA PRO A 201 3.28 11.94 -0.92
C PRO A 201 2.45 11.89 0.38
N ASN A 202 2.38 10.72 1.05
CA ASN A 202 1.47 10.47 2.18
C ASN A 202 2.18 10.13 3.52
N ILE A 203 3.51 10.02 3.55
CA ILE A 203 4.26 9.58 4.75
C ILE A 203 4.20 10.59 5.91
N TYR A 204 4.05 11.88 5.58
CA TYR A 204 3.98 12.94 6.57
C TYR A 204 2.58 13.09 7.17
N ASN A 205 2.50 13.42 8.45
CA ASN A 205 1.24 13.50 9.19
C ASN A 205 0.26 14.49 8.58
N SER A 206 0.70 15.74 8.49
CA SER A 206 0.09 16.75 7.65
C SER A 206 1.16 17.33 6.74
N ASN A 207 0.82 17.47 5.46
CA ASN A 207 1.67 18.16 4.51
C ASN A 207 1.76 19.66 4.82
N ASP A 208 0.85 20.22 5.63
CA ASP A 208 0.81 21.65 5.98
C ASP A 208 2.07 22.10 6.71
N PHE A 209 2.69 21.21 7.48
CA PHE A 209 3.93 21.50 8.23
C PHE A 209 5.21 21.15 7.47
N ASN A 210 5.11 20.60 6.25
CA ASN A 210 6.31 20.24 5.50
C ASN A 210 7.06 21.51 5.05
N MET A 211 8.38 21.51 5.24
CA MET A 211 9.29 22.58 4.84
C MET A 211 10.17 22.13 3.68
N LYS A 212 10.40 23.04 2.71
CA LYS A 212 11.39 22.82 1.65
C LYS A 212 12.73 23.41 2.08
N ILE A 213 13.77 22.58 2.20
CA ILE A 213 15.13 22.98 2.53
C ILE A 213 16.08 22.34 1.51
N SER A 214 16.82 23.15 0.76
CA SER A 214 17.80 22.68 -0.25
C SER A 214 17.21 21.63 -1.21
N ASP A 215 16.07 21.94 -1.81
CA ASP A 215 15.29 21.08 -2.72
C ASP A 215 14.78 19.75 -2.15
N LYS A 216 14.93 19.52 -0.84
CA LYS A 216 14.34 18.38 -0.14
C LYS A 216 13.16 18.83 0.71
N ILE A 217 12.14 17.98 0.76
CA ILE A 217 10.94 18.21 1.57
C ILE A 217 11.13 17.46 2.89
N PHE A 218 11.02 18.20 3.99
CA PHE A 218 11.09 17.69 5.35
C PHE A 218 9.72 17.84 6.00
N GLY A 219 9.28 16.86 6.78
CA GLY A 219 7.98 16.89 7.47
C GLY A 219 7.96 15.93 8.65
N LEU A 220 6.94 16.06 9.50
CA LEU A 220 6.74 15.15 10.62
C LEU A 220 6.08 13.86 10.12
N PRO A 221 6.71 12.69 10.26
CA PRO A 221 6.11 11.42 9.84
C PRO A 221 4.90 11.08 10.70
N ASN A 222 3.97 10.31 10.13
CA ASN A 222 2.75 9.86 10.81
C ASN A 222 3.03 9.10 12.13
N ASP A 223 4.15 8.38 12.19
CA ASP A 223 4.46 7.46 13.30
C ASP A 223 5.01 8.15 14.56
N ASN A 224 5.45 9.41 14.46
CA ASN A 224 6.11 10.11 15.58
C ASN A 224 5.14 10.94 16.44
N MET A 225 4.22 11.68 15.82
CA MET A 225 3.26 12.55 16.52
C MET A 225 1.98 12.72 15.71
N GLY A 226 0.83 12.59 16.36
CA GLY A 226 -0.51 12.77 15.78
C GLY A 226 -0.97 14.23 15.77
N MET A 227 -0.70 15.00 14.72
CA MET A 227 -1.19 16.37 14.55
C MET A 227 -2.63 16.36 13.98
N ASN A 228 -3.60 15.95 14.80
CA ASN A 228 -5.00 15.96 14.41
C ASN A 228 -5.60 17.36 14.66
N SER A 229 -6.06 18.04 13.62
CA SER A 229 -6.72 19.35 13.73
C SER A 229 -7.99 19.34 14.60
N LYS A 230 -8.60 18.18 14.84
CA LYS A 230 -9.70 17.99 15.81
C LYS A 230 -9.24 17.83 17.26
N LYS A 231 -7.92 17.77 17.51
CA LYS A 231 -7.29 17.67 18.83
C LYS A 231 -6.20 18.73 18.97
N PRO A 232 -6.57 20.03 18.98
CA PRO A 232 -5.61 21.14 18.97
C PRO A 232 -4.64 21.13 20.18
N TYR A 233 -5.02 20.48 21.28
CA TYR A 233 -4.15 20.30 22.45
C TYR A 233 -2.90 19.43 22.18
N LEU A 234 -2.87 18.67 21.08
CA LEU A 234 -1.69 17.89 20.67
C LEU A 234 -0.63 18.74 19.96
N GLU A 235 -0.95 19.98 19.57
CA GLU A 235 -0.02 20.87 18.87
C GLU A 235 1.00 21.51 19.82
N ASN A 236 0.87 21.36 21.15
CA ASN A 236 1.73 21.96 22.18
C ASN A 236 2.14 23.42 21.85
N LYS A 237 1.18 24.21 21.35
CA LYS A 237 1.34 25.64 21.10
C LYS A 237 1.28 26.38 22.44
N THR A 238 2.40 26.38 23.16
CA THR A 238 2.64 27.19 24.35
C THR A 238 4.01 27.83 24.24
#